data_AF-A0A1V3N1E6-F1
#
_entry.id   AF-A0A1V3N1E6-F1
#
_cell.length_a   1.000
_cell.length_b   1.000
_cell.length_c   1.000
_cell.angle_alpha   90.00
_cell.angle_beta   90.00
_cell.angle_gamma   90.00
#
_symmetry.space_group_name_H-M   'P 1'
#
loop_
_entity.id
_entity.type
_entity.pdbx_description
1 polymer ?
#
loop_
_entity_poly.entity_id
_entity_poly.type
_entity_poly.pdbx_seq_one_letter_code
_entity_poly.pdbx_strand_id
1 'polypeptide(L)' 'MKNGKDTKVVKFDPESDMFCAYSTNADALKTFIIAFKEACENEKLIQDLFSRAETD' A
#
# COMPACT_ATOMS: atom_id res chain seq x y z
N MET A 1 16.62 -4.48 24.89
CA MET A 1 16.79 -3.96 23.51
C MET A 1 15.89 -4.80 22.60
N LYS A 2 14.73 -4.27 22.18
CA LYS A 2 13.92 -4.93 21.16
C LYS A 2 14.21 -4.22 19.85
N ASN A 3 14.81 -4.98 18.93
CA ASN A 3 15.23 -4.56 17.59
C ASN A 3 14.10 -3.79 16.90
N GLY A 4 14.44 -2.60 16.41
CA GLY A 4 13.55 -1.74 15.63
C GLY A 4 13.07 -2.50 14.40
N LYS A 5 11.86 -3.06 14.51
CA LYS A 5 11.06 -3.46 13.35
C LYS A 5 10.89 -2.21 12.51
N ASP A 6 11.34 -2.29 11.26
CA ASP A 6 11.05 -1.31 10.23
C ASP A 6 9.59 -0.88 10.35
N THR A 7 9.43 0.36 10.79
CA THR A 7 8.14 1.00 10.98
C THR A 7 7.47 1.01 9.63
N LYS A 8 6.66 0.00 9.32
CA LYS A 8 5.81 0.01 8.13
C LYS A 8 4.97 1.28 8.23
N VAL A 9 5.36 2.29 7.45
CA VAL A 9 4.80 3.62 7.61
C VAL A 9 3.33 3.61 7.19
N VAL A 10 2.94 2.73 6.28
CA VAL A 10 1.55 2.48 5.90
C VAL A 10 1.19 1.04 6.25
N LYS A 11 0.05 0.87 6.92
CA LYS A 11 -0.55 -0.42 7.27
C LYS A 11 -1.76 -0.69 6.38
N PHE A 12 -2.10 -1.96 6.22
CA PHE A 12 -3.21 -2.41 5.40
C PHE A 12 -4.15 -3.30 6.22
N ASP A 13 -5.45 -3.16 6.01
CA ASP A 13 -6.49 -4.04 6.58
C ASP A 13 -7.28 -4.71 5.45
N PRO A 14 -7.37 -6.05 5.42
CA PRO A 14 -8.26 -6.76 4.51
C PRO A 14 -9.70 -6.73 5.05
N GLU A 15 -10.39 -5.61 4.87
CA GLU A 15 -11.85 -5.58 4.97
C GLU A 15 -12.41 -6.20 3.68
N SER A 16 -13.30 -7.19 3.80
CA SER A 16 -13.66 -8.13 2.71
C SER A 16 -14.16 -7.51 1.39
N ASP A 17 -14.51 -6.22 1.37
CA ASP A 17 -14.91 -5.48 0.16
C ASP A 17 -14.17 -4.15 -0.01
N MET A 18 -13.25 -3.79 0.89
CA MET A 18 -12.53 -2.51 0.87
C MET A 18 -11.05 -2.67 1.19
N PHE A 19 -10.20 -2.19 0.30
CA PHE A 19 -8.80 -2.01 0.60
C PHE A 19 -8.61 -0.80 1.54
N CYS A 20 -8.25 -1.05 2.80
CA CYS A 20 -7.96 0.02 3.76
C CYS A 20 -6.44 0.21 3.90
N ALA A 21 -5.95 1.43 3.69
CA ALA A 21 -4.57 1.84 3.96
C ALA A 21 -4.54 2.98 4.99
N TYR A 22 -3.77 2.83 6.06
CA TYR A 22 -3.75 3.82 7.16
C TYR A 22 -2.35 4.00 7.76
N SER A 23 -2.12 5.19 8.33
CA SER A 23 -0.86 5.57 8.96
C SER A 23 -1.06 6.65 10.02
N THR A 24 -0.20 6.66 11.03
CA THR A 24 -0.03 7.81 11.94
C THR A 24 0.90 8.88 11.37
N ASN A 25 1.58 8.61 10.24
CA ASN A 25 2.43 9.54 9.50
C ASN A 25 1.68 10.01 8.24
N ALA A 26 1.16 11.24 8.30
CA ALA A 26 0.34 11.81 7.23
C ALA A 26 1.10 11.97 5.91
N ASP A 27 2.39 12.35 5.95
CA ASP A 27 3.19 12.54 4.75
C ASP A 27 3.40 11.22 4.01
N ALA A 28 3.70 10.16 4.74
CA ALA A 28 3.87 8.85 4.14
C ALA A 28 2.56 8.28 3.56
N LEU A 29 1.43 8.51 4.24
CA LEU A 29 0.12 8.13 3.69
C LEU A 29 -0.20 8.92 2.42
N LYS A 30 0.11 10.21 2.40
CA LYS A 30 -0.09 11.07 1.22
C LYS A 30 0.78 10.61 0.05
N THR A 31 2.07 10.35 0.29
CA THR A 31 2.98 9.82 -0.73
C THR A 31 2.46 8.48 -1.28
N PHE A 32 2.01 7.58 -0.41
CA PHE A 32 1.44 6.31 -0.82
C PHE A 32 0.19 6.48 -1.68
N ILE A 33 -0.79 7.29 -1.26
CA ILE A 33 -2.05 7.47 -2.00
C ILE A 33 -1.82 8.11 -3.37
N ILE A 34 -0.91 9.07 -3.49
CA ILE A 34 -0.56 9.69 -4.77
C ILE A 34 0.07 8.66 -5.71
N ALA A 35 1.08 7.93 -5.25
CA ALA A 35 1.75 6.90 -6.06
C ALA A 35 0.80 5.76 -6.42
N PHE A 36 -0.09 5.35 -5.51
CA PHE A 36 -1.10 4.33 -5.76
C PHE A 36 -2.10 4.79 -6.83
N LYS A 37 -2.56 6.04 -6.77
CA LYS A 37 -3.40 6.63 -7.81
C LYS A 37 -2.72 6.61 -9.17
N GLU A 38 -1.48 7.08 -9.25
CA GLU A 38 -0.69 7.08 -10.48
C GLU A 38 -0.51 5.66 -11.04
N ALA A 39 -0.33 4.67 -10.16
CA ALA A 39 -0.28 3.28 -10.55
C ALA A 39 -1.62 2.80 -11.13
N CYS A 40 -2.75 3.11 -10.50
CA CYS A 40 -4.08 2.78 -11.03
C CYS A 40 -4.38 3.42 -12.39
N GLU A 41 -3.85 4.62 -12.64
CA GLU A 41 -3.99 5.32 -13.93
C GLU A 41 -2.99 4.80 -15.00
N ASN A 42 -2.01 3.99 -14.60
CA ASN A 42 -1.03 3.36 -15.48
C ASN A 42 -1.33 1.87 -15.66
N GLU A 43 -2.08 1.54 -16.72
CA GLU A 43 -2.55 0.19 -17.02
C GLU A 43 -1.43 -0.87 -17.02
N LYS A 44 -0.26 -0.55 -17.58
CA LYS A 44 0.87 -1.50 -17.60
C LYS A 44 1.41 -1.76 -16.20
N LEU A 45 1.53 -0.70 -15.40
CA LEU A 45 2.07 -0.79 -14.05
C LEU A 45 1.12 -1.54 -13.12
N ILE A 46 -0.19 -1.27 -13.18
CA ILE A 46 -1.17 -1.93 -12.31
C ILE A 46 -1.34 -3.41 -12.67
N GLN A 47 -1.32 -3.76 -13.96
CA GLN A 47 -1.36 -5.16 -14.40
C GLN A 47 -0.12 -5.93 -13.97
N ASP A 48 1.07 -5.32 -14.09
CA ASP A 48 2.32 -5.88 -13.59
C ASP A 48 2.32 -5.98 -12.05
N LEU A 49 1.68 -5.06 -11.34
CA LEU A 49 1.53 -5.13 -9.88
C LEU A 49 0.66 -6.31 -9.47
N PHE A 50 -0.51 -6.49 -10.11
CA PHE A 50 -1.43 -7.59 -9.80
C PHE A 50 -0.92 -8.96 -10.25
N SER A 51 -0.15 -9.04 -11.34
CA SER A 51 0.43 -10.33 -11.79
C SER A 51 1.42 -10.93 -10.79
N ARG A 52 2.02 -10.08 -9.95
CA ARG A 52 2.97 -10.46 -8.90
C ARG A 52 2.33 -10.60 -7.53
N ALA A 53 1.06 -10.22 -7.38
CA ALA A 53 0.34 -10.38 -6.12
C ALA A 53 -0.03 -11.85 -5.94
N GLU A 54 0.53 -12.49 -4.92
CA GLU A 54 0.07 -13.81 -4.49
C GLU A 54 -1.31 -13.66 -3.84
N THR A 55 -2.29 -14.43 -4.33
CA THR A 55 -3.61 -14.56 -3.72
C THR A 55 -3.54 -15.73 -2.74
N ASP A 56 -3.60 -15.44 -1.45
CA ASP A 56 -3.80 -16.43 -0.37
C ASP A 56 -5.30 -16.63 -0.15
#